data_AF-A0A9W6PU22-F1
#
_entry.id   AF-A0A9W6PU22-F1
#
_cell.length_a   1.000
_cell.length_b   1.000
_cell.length_c   1.000
_cell.angle_alpha   90.00
_cell.angle_beta   90.00
_cell.angle_gamma   90.00
#
_symmetry.space_group_name_H-M   'P 1'
#
loop_
_entity.id
_entity.type
_entity.pdbx_description
1 polymer ?
#
loop_
_entity_poly.entity_id
_entity_poly.type
_entity_poly.pdbx_seq_one_letter_code
_entity_poly.pdbx_strand_id
1 'polypeptide(L)'
;MDDRTGGLHSYDPLAALGVRLAARRLTVDYRADGLHVVNENVTGCCAETAHPSDLITCRRRADDGGVPWFFTSWREPIAPAEQVDDAAMYIYACLSRRPEERS
;
A
#
# COMPACT_ATOMS: atom_id res chain seq x y z
N MET A 1 37.71 -2.23 -16.49
CA MET A 1 37.15 -3.38 -17.22
C MET A 1 36.50 -4.29 -16.21
N ASP A 2 35.17 -4.11 -16.15
CA ASP A 2 34.10 -5.06 -15.86
C ASP A 2 33.93 -5.64 -14.45
N ASP A 3 33.02 -4.97 -13.73
CA ASP A 3 31.73 -5.50 -13.27
C ASP A 3 31.69 -6.94 -12.71
N ARG A 4 31.52 -7.03 -11.40
CA ARG A 4 30.72 -8.10 -10.78
C ARG A 4 29.78 -7.49 -9.76
N THR A 5 28.81 -6.76 -10.28
CA THR A 5 27.55 -6.45 -9.59
C THR A 5 26.80 -7.78 -9.44
N GLY A 6 27.07 -8.50 -8.36
CA GLY A 6 26.17 -9.57 -7.91
C GLY A 6 24.83 -8.91 -7.62
N GLY A 7 23.85 -9.13 -8.49
CA GLY A 7 22.53 -8.50 -8.43
C GLY A 7 21.88 -8.71 -7.08
N LEU A 8 22.00 -7.69 -6.22
CA LEU A 8 21.15 -7.50 -5.07
C LEU A 8 19.72 -7.51 -5.62
N HIS A 9 18.88 -8.46 -5.19
CA HIS A 9 17.46 -8.41 -5.49
C HIS A 9 16.98 -7.00 -5.22
N SER A 10 16.58 -6.27 -6.27
CA SER A 10 16.06 -4.93 -6.14
C SER A 10 14.84 -5.04 -5.23
N TYR A 11 14.99 -4.58 -3.99
CA TYR A 11 13.91 -4.61 -3.01
C TYR A 11 12.76 -3.78 -3.58
N ASP A 12 11.63 -4.46 -3.84
CA ASP A 12 10.40 -3.83 -4.28
C ASP A 12 9.49 -3.66 -3.07
N PRO A 13 9.33 -2.42 -2.55
CA PRO A 13 8.51 -2.17 -1.38
C PRO A 13 7.03 -2.47 -1.60
N LEU A 14 6.52 -2.30 -2.84
CA LEU A 14 5.11 -2.61 -3.15
C LEU A 14 4.89 -4.12 -3.18
N ALA A 15 5.87 -4.88 -3.69
CA ALA A 15 5.84 -6.35 -3.60
C ALA A 15 5.80 -6.81 -2.14
N ALA A 16 6.71 -6.29 -1.30
CA ALA A 16 6.76 -6.61 0.12
C ALA A 16 5.45 -6.25 0.85
N LEU A 17 4.90 -5.06 0.56
CA LEU A 17 3.64 -4.60 1.12
C LEU A 17 2.46 -5.49 0.70
N GLY A 18 2.38 -5.86 -0.58
CA GLY A 18 1.31 -6.74 -1.09
C GLY A 18 1.29 -8.09 -0.38
N VAL A 19 2.46 -8.69 -0.11
CA VAL A 19 2.55 -9.93 0.69
C VAL A 19 1.98 -9.74 2.10
N ARG A 20 2.31 -8.63 2.77
CA ARG A 20 1.81 -8.34 4.12
C ARG A 20 0.31 -8.08 4.15
N LEU A 21 -0.26 -7.46 3.11
CA LEU A 21 -1.69 -7.20 2.99
C LEU A 21 -2.46 -8.48 2.65
N ALA A 22 -1.94 -9.31 1.74
CA ALA A 22 -2.53 -10.61 1.41
C ALA A 22 -2.58 -11.53 2.64
N ALA A 23 -1.53 -11.54 3.49
CA ALA A 23 -1.53 -12.26 4.76
C ALA A 23 -2.64 -11.81 5.74
N ARG A 24 -3.15 -10.57 5.57
CA ARG A 24 -4.29 -10.00 6.31
C ARG A 24 -5.64 -10.20 5.60
N ARG A 25 -5.68 -11.07 4.59
CA ARG A 25 -6.89 -11.40 3.79
C ARG A 25 -7.46 -10.22 2.99
N LEU A 26 -6.60 -9.27 2.62
CA LEU A 26 -6.94 -8.25 1.62
C LEU A 26 -6.63 -8.79 0.22
N THR A 27 -7.51 -8.49 -0.73
CA THR A 27 -7.25 -8.75 -2.14
C THR A 27 -6.25 -7.71 -2.65
N VAL A 28 -5.19 -8.18 -3.32
CA VAL A 28 -4.11 -7.35 -3.84
C VAL A 28 -3.95 -7.56 -5.34
N ASP A 29 -3.90 -6.46 -6.08
CA ASP A 29 -3.75 -6.44 -7.54
C ASP A 29 -2.62 -5.47 -7.91
N TYR A 30 -1.57 -6.01 -8.54
CA TYR A 30 -0.39 -5.24 -8.96
C TYR A 30 -0.67 -4.61 -10.32
N ARG A 31 -0.68 -3.28 -10.36
CA ARG A 31 -0.95 -2.49 -11.56
C ARG A 31 0.27 -1.65 -11.93
N ALA A 32 0.29 -1.17 -13.17
CA ALA A 32 1.38 -0.31 -13.66
C ALA A 32 1.49 1.01 -12.87
N ASP A 33 0.40 1.46 -12.24
CA ASP A 33 0.31 2.70 -11.47
C ASP A 33 0.44 2.50 -9.95
N GLY A 34 0.49 1.26 -9.45
CA GLY A 34 0.65 0.96 -8.03
C GLY A 34 0.08 -0.40 -7.60
N LEU A 35 -0.14 -0.53 -6.29
CA LEU A 35 -0.75 -1.69 -5.67
C LEU A 35 -2.21 -1.37 -5.33
N HIS A 36 -3.15 -1.95 -6.06
CA HIS A 36 -4.57 -1.82 -5.74
C HIS A 36 -4.96 -2.84 -4.66
N VAL A 37 -5.61 -2.37 -3.60
CA VAL A 37 -5.93 -3.17 -2.41
C VAL A 37 -7.42 -3.07 -2.13
N VAL A 38 -8.07 -4.20 -1.89
CA VAL A 38 -9.51 -4.27 -1.60
C VAL A 38 -9.75 -5.10 -0.35
N ASN A 39 -10.63 -4.63 0.53
CA ASN A 39 -11.13 -5.41 1.66
C ASN A 39 -12.52 -5.96 1.38
N GLU A 40 -12.59 -7.13 0.77
CA GLU A 40 -13.86 -7.80 0.45
C GLU A 40 -14.64 -8.27 1.69
N ASN A 41 -13.99 -8.31 2.87
CA ASN A 41 -14.62 -8.69 4.12
C ASN A 41 -15.48 -7.56 4.74
N VAL A 42 -15.42 -6.35 4.17
CA VAL A 42 -16.19 -5.19 4.63
C VAL A 42 -17.09 -4.72 3.49
N THR A 43 -18.37 -4.55 3.79
CA THR A 43 -19.32 -3.93 2.86
C THR A 43 -18.96 -2.45 2.72
N GLY A 44 -18.84 -1.97 1.49
CA GLY A 44 -18.56 -0.58 1.23
C GLY A 44 -19.77 0.33 1.50
N CYS A 45 -19.58 1.62 1.27
CA CYS A 45 -20.54 2.65 1.67
C CYS A 45 -21.80 2.73 0.80
N CYS A 46 -21.74 2.28 -0.45
CA CYS A 46 -22.81 2.45 -1.43
C CYS A 46 -22.77 1.36 -2.51
N ALA A 47 -23.80 1.29 -3.34
CA ALA A 47 -23.93 0.28 -4.38
C ALA A 47 -22.79 0.33 -5.42
N GLU A 48 -22.23 1.51 -5.66
CA GLU A 48 -21.12 1.74 -6.59
C GLU A 48 -19.76 1.31 -6.02
N THR A 49 -19.63 1.23 -4.69
CA THR A 49 -18.42 0.79 -3.99
C THR A 49 -18.80 -0.38 -3.10
N ALA A 50 -18.85 -1.58 -3.67
CA ALA A 50 -19.26 -2.78 -2.95
C ALA A 50 -18.34 -3.10 -1.75
N HIS A 51 -17.07 -2.73 -1.83
CA HIS A 51 -16.04 -2.99 -0.82
C HIS A 51 -15.06 -1.81 -0.71
N PRO A 52 -14.55 -1.49 0.49
CA PRO A 52 -13.48 -0.50 0.65
C PRO A 52 -12.22 -0.90 -0.12
N SER A 53 -11.65 0.06 -0.85
CA SER A 53 -10.42 -0.14 -1.62
C SER A 53 -9.54 1.11 -1.64
N ASP A 54 -8.25 0.94 -1.89
CA ASP A 54 -7.31 2.04 -2.13
C ASP A 54 -6.23 1.64 -3.15
N LEU A 55 -5.62 2.63 -3.81
CA LEU A 55 -4.47 2.46 -4.68
C LEU A 55 -3.23 3.00 -3.97
N ILE A 56 -2.33 2.09 -3.62
CA ILE A 56 -1.10 2.39 -2.89
C ILE A 56 0.05 2.58 -3.87
N THR A 57 0.78 3.68 -3.72
CA THR A 57 1.96 3.96 -4.54
C THR A 57 3.19 4.14 -3.66
N CYS A 58 4.37 3.81 -4.21
CA CYS A 58 5.65 4.04 -3.53
C CYS A 58 6.43 5.12 -4.28
N ARG A 59 6.70 6.26 -3.64
CA ARG A 59 7.37 7.41 -4.26
C ARG A 59 8.32 8.07 -3.27
N ARG A 60 9.31 8.80 -3.76
CA ARG A 60 10.20 9.59 -2.89
C ARG A 60 9.46 10.81 -2.35
N ARG A 61 9.53 11.03 -1.04
CA ARG A 61 9.01 12.24 -0.38
C ARG A 61 10.10 13.29 -0.28
N ALA A 62 9.87 14.47 -0.87
CA ALA A 62 10.85 15.56 -0.90
C ALA A 62 11.18 16.07 0.50
N ASP A 63 10.17 16.13 1.38
CA ASP A 63 10.30 16.66 2.74
C ASP A 63 11.22 15.83 3.65
N ASP A 64 11.42 14.54 3.34
CA ASP A 64 12.25 13.61 4.14
C ASP A 64 13.56 13.26 3.43
N GLY A 65 14.16 14.22 2.70
CA GLY A 65 15.44 13.99 2.01
C GLY A 65 15.37 12.96 0.88
N GLY A 66 14.18 12.72 0.32
CA GLY A 66 14.00 11.80 -0.80
C GLY A 66 13.87 10.33 -0.38
N VAL A 67 13.61 10.05 0.89
CA VAL A 67 13.27 8.69 1.36
C VAL A 67 12.00 8.20 0.64
N PRO A 68 11.96 6.95 0.16
CA PRO A 68 10.75 6.37 -0.42
C PRO A 68 9.68 6.14 0.66
N TRP A 69 8.44 6.48 0.35
CA TRP A 69 7.26 6.35 1.21
C TRP A 69 6.11 5.70 0.46
N PHE A 70 5.22 5.06 1.23
CA PHE A 70 3.92 4.62 0.74
C PHE A 70 2.91 5.77 0.82
N PHE A 71 2.05 5.85 -0.19
CA PHE A 71 1.01 6.86 -0.30
C PHE A 71 -0.32 6.24 -0.69
N THR A 72 -1.40 6.78 -0.14
CA THR A 72 -2.79 6.49 -0.57
C THR A 72 -3.07 7.08 -1.95
N SER A 73 -4.24 6.75 -2.51
CA SER A 73 -4.74 7.36 -3.76
C SER A 73 -4.91 8.88 -3.66
N TRP A 74 -5.12 9.42 -2.46
CA TRP A 74 -5.19 10.86 -2.19
C TRP A 74 -3.82 11.53 -2.00
N ARG A 75 -2.72 10.79 -2.22
CA ARG A 75 -1.33 11.26 -2.04
C ARG A 75 -1.00 11.60 -0.58
N GLU A 76 -1.73 11.03 0.37
CA GLU A 76 -1.42 11.17 1.79
C GLU A 76 -0.29 10.20 2.15
N PRO A 77 0.76 10.65 2.86
CA PRO A 77 1.85 9.80 3.28
C PRO A 77 1.38 8.82 4.36
N ILE A 78 1.73 7.54 4.22
CA ILE A 78 1.39 6.48 5.18
C ILE A 78 2.58 6.23 6.10
N ALA A 79 3.67 5.72 5.54
CA ALA A 79 4.90 5.37 6.25
C ALA A 79 6.08 5.26 5.26
N PRO A 80 7.34 5.36 5.75
CA PRO A 80 8.52 5.04 4.96
C PRO A 80 8.46 3.62 4.36
N ALA A 81 9.05 3.43 3.17
CA ALA A 81 8.99 2.17 2.43
C ALA A 81 9.71 0.99 3.12
N GLU A 82 10.56 1.28 4.11
CA GLU A 82 11.21 0.27 4.96
C GLU A 82 10.30 -0.21 6.10
N GLN A 83 9.27 0.57 6.46
CA GLN A 83 8.31 0.27 7.51
C GLN A 83 7.06 -0.43 6.95
N VAL A 84 7.27 -1.55 6.27
CA VAL A 84 6.20 -2.27 5.55
C VAL A 84 5.09 -2.76 6.46
N ASP A 85 5.43 -3.25 7.66
CA ASP A 85 4.44 -3.76 8.60
C ASP A 85 3.54 -2.65 9.17
N ASP A 86 4.11 -1.47 9.44
CA ASP A 86 3.35 -0.29 9.88
C ASP A 86 2.42 0.21 8.78
N ALA A 87 2.93 0.30 7.54
CA ALA A 87 2.12 0.64 6.37
C ALA A 87 0.96 -0.36 6.18
N ALA A 88 1.25 -1.67 6.27
CA ALA A 88 0.25 -2.71 6.13
C ALA A 88 -0.83 -2.62 7.22
N MET A 89 -0.44 -2.33 8.46
CA MET A 89 -1.36 -2.16 9.57
C MET A 89 -2.26 -0.94 9.37
N TYR A 90 -1.69 0.19 8.95
CA TYR A 90 -2.45 1.40 8.66
C TYR A 90 -3.50 1.17 7.56
N ILE A 91 -3.08 0.59 6.42
CA ILE A 91 -3.97 0.32 5.27
C ILE A 91 -5.08 -0.64 5.70
N TYR A 92 -4.74 -1.73 6.39
CA TYR A 92 -5.74 -2.67 6.89
C TYR A 92 -6.74 -1.98 7.82
N ALA A 93 -6.27 -1.14 8.76
CA ALA A 93 -7.16 -0.42 9.66
C ALA A 93 -8.07 0.57 8.90
N CYS A 94 -7.53 1.27 7.90
CA CYS A 94 -8.28 2.22 7.08
C CYS A 94 -9.41 1.51 6.30
N LEU A 95 -9.09 0.41 5.62
CA LEU A 95 -10.03 -0.37 4.82
C LEU A 95 -10.96 -1.27 5.66
N SER A 96 -10.71 -1.40 6.96
CA SER A 96 -11.56 -2.16 7.88
C SER A 96 -12.58 -1.29 8.63
N ARG A 97 -12.42 0.04 8.61
CA ARG A 97 -13.39 0.95 9.22
C ARG A 97 -14.64 1.02 8.36
N ARG A 98 -15.80 0.93 9.02
CA ARG A 98 -17.08 1.18 8.36
C ARG A 98 -17.21 2.68 8.07
N PRO A 99 -17.82 3.08 6.95
CA PRO A 99 -18.05 4.49 6.60
C PRO A 99 -18.81 5.27 7.69
N GLU A 100 -19.59 4.55 8.50
CA GLU A 100 -20.46 5.05 9.57
C GLU A 100 -19.70 5.67 10.76
N GLU A 101 -18.39 5.40 10.88
CA GLU A 101 -17.55 5.82 12.01
C GLU A 101 -16.73 7.10 11.72
N ARG A 102 -17.01 7.81 10.61
CA ARG A 102 -16.36 9.08 10.22
C ARG A 102 -17.21 10.33 10.49
N SER A 103 -18.17 10.26 11.43
CA SER A 103 -19.01 11.41 11.83
C SER A 103 -18.34 12.32 12.86
#